data_AF-A0AAF0UU91-F1
#
_entry.id   AF-A0AAF0UU91-F1
#
_cell.length_a   1.000
_cell.length_b   1.000
_cell.length_c   1.000
_cell.angle_alpha   90.00
_cell.angle_beta   90.00
_cell.angle_gamma   90.00
#
_symmetry.space_group_name_H-M   'P 1'
#
loop_
_entity.id
_entity.type
_entity.pdbx_description
1 polymer ?
#
loop_
_entity_poly.entity_id
_entity_poly.type
_entity_poly.pdbx_seq_one_letter_code
_entity_poly.pdbx_strand_id
1 'polypeptide(L)'
;MISSVMKQVSTIFNRPNVALNPLNWELQQWRGIRVKVRNNNLDQALFLMQRKMQSSGIERLIKREQLHHIKNSEKRVLARKILERKIRSQELARKLKSILIKKVRTEVGHSVSCLIDIIIEVEEVAIFTHSPAR
;
A
#
# COMPACT_ATOMS: atom_id res chain seq x y z
N MET A 1 -18.12 47.25 -23.24
CA MET A 1 -18.98 46.06 -23.43
C MET A 1 -18.08 44.87 -23.74
N ILE A 2 -17.94 43.92 -22.82
CA ILE A 2 -17.31 42.62 -23.07
C ILE A 2 -18.15 41.58 -22.33
N SER A 3 -18.61 40.59 -23.08
CA SER A 3 -19.70 39.66 -22.77
C SER A 3 -19.27 38.51 -21.86
N SER A 4 -20.28 38.04 -21.12
CA SER A 4 -20.29 37.00 -20.11
C SER A 4 -19.82 35.64 -20.63
N VAL A 5 -18.80 35.06 -19.98
CA VAL A 5 -18.54 33.62 -20.04
C VAL A 5 -18.55 33.10 -18.60
N MET A 6 -19.76 32.90 -18.10
CA MET A 6 -20.00 32.22 -16.84
C MET A 6 -19.75 30.72 -17.04
N LYS A 7 -18.54 30.26 -16.69
CA LYS A 7 -18.23 28.83 -16.63
C LYS A 7 -18.90 28.26 -15.38
N GLN A 8 -19.91 27.42 -15.59
CA GLN A 8 -20.54 26.58 -14.57
C GLN A 8 -19.46 25.82 -13.79
N VAL A 9 -19.36 26.10 -12.49
CA VAL A 9 -18.56 25.32 -11.54
C VAL A 9 -19.47 24.90 -10.39
N SER A 10 -19.30 23.65 -9.97
CA SER A 10 -19.83 22.98 -8.78
C SER A 10 -21.27 22.45 -8.77
N THR A 11 -21.42 21.21 -9.27
CA THR A 11 -22.41 20.24 -8.75
C THR A 11 -21.72 19.03 -8.08
N ILE A 12 -20.52 19.23 -7.52
CA ILE A 12 -19.71 18.15 -6.90
C ILE A 12 -20.25 17.72 -5.53
N PHE A 13 -21.17 18.48 -4.91
CA PHE A 13 -21.81 18.12 -3.63
C PHE A 13 -23.30 17.80 -3.76
N ASN A 14 -23.72 17.17 -4.86
CA ASN A 14 -25.06 16.58 -4.90
C ASN A 14 -25.06 15.29 -4.09
N ARG A 15 -25.43 15.41 -2.81
CA ARG A 15 -25.79 14.34 -1.89
C ARG A 15 -26.74 13.37 -2.62
N PRO A 16 -26.39 12.08 -2.87
CA PRO A 16 -27.33 11.18 -3.51
C PRO A 16 -28.43 10.87 -2.50
N ASN A 17 -29.63 11.37 -2.78
CA ASN A 17 -30.84 10.94 -2.14
C ASN A 17 -30.94 9.42 -2.38
N VAL A 18 -30.93 8.64 -1.30
CA VAL A 18 -30.93 7.18 -1.30
C VAL A 18 -32.31 6.71 -1.76
N ALA A 19 -32.52 6.73 -3.08
CA ALA A 19 -33.58 5.94 -3.70
C ALA A 19 -33.16 4.47 -3.59
N LEU A 20 -33.95 3.70 -2.85
CA LEU A 20 -33.80 2.26 -2.59
C LEU A 20 -33.92 1.47 -3.90
N ASN A 21 -32.83 1.43 -4.67
CA ASN A 21 -32.67 0.55 -5.82
C ASN A 21 -31.95 -0.73 -5.38
N PRO A 22 -32.52 -1.94 -5.58
CA PRO A 22 -31.86 -3.18 -5.21
C PRO A 22 -30.52 -3.40 -5.92
N LEU A 23 -30.26 -2.76 -7.07
CA LEU A 23 -28.95 -2.83 -7.71
C LEU A 23 -27.82 -2.15 -6.90
N ASN A 24 -28.18 -1.21 -6.01
CA ASN A 24 -27.23 -0.42 -5.25
C ASN A 24 -26.70 -1.16 -4.00
N TRP A 25 -27.48 -2.08 -3.39
CA TRP A 25 -26.95 -2.89 -2.27
C TRP A 25 -25.90 -3.86 -2.76
N GLU A 26 -26.11 -4.48 -3.93
CA GLU A 26 -25.13 -5.35 -4.57
C GLU A 26 -23.85 -4.58 -4.86
N LEU A 27 -23.93 -3.40 -5.49
CA LEU A 27 -22.77 -2.54 -5.79
C LEU A 27 -22.04 -2.05 -4.52
N GLN A 28 -22.75 -1.73 -3.44
CA GLN A 28 -22.12 -1.39 -2.16
C GLN A 28 -21.41 -2.59 -1.52
N GLN A 29 -21.87 -3.82 -1.77
CA GLN A 29 -21.15 -5.01 -1.34
C GLN A 29 -19.77 -5.13 -2.01
N TRP A 30 -19.55 -4.58 -3.21
CA TRP A 30 -18.22 -4.57 -3.85
C TRP A 30 -17.23 -3.60 -3.19
N ARG A 31 -17.68 -2.77 -2.24
CA ARG A 31 -16.81 -1.85 -1.49
C ARG A 31 -16.32 -2.52 -0.20
N GLY A 32 -15.14 -3.14 -0.25
CA GLY A 32 -14.44 -3.66 0.93
C GLY A 32 -13.71 -5.00 0.71
N ILE A 33 -12.89 -5.40 1.68
CA ILE A 33 -12.15 -6.66 1.63
C ILE A 33 -13.02 -7.76 2.23
N ARG A 34 -13.43 -8.70 1.38
CA ARG A 34 -14.28 -9.83 1.77
C ARG A 34 -13.65 -11.14 1.32
N VAL A 35 -13.85 -12.20 2.11
CA VAL A 35 -13.36 -13.54 1.83
C VAL A 35 -14.47 -14.54 2.17
N LYS A 36 -14.74 -15.48 1.26
CA LYS A 36 -15.65 -16.59 1.53
C LYS A 36 -14.89 -17.69 2.27
N VAL A 37 -15.40 -18.11 3.42
CA VAL A 37 -14.88 -19.28 4.14
C VAL A 37 -15.26 -20.53 3.35
N ARG A 38 -14.27 -21.36 3.04
CA ARG A 38 -14.46 -22.65 2.37
C ARG A 38 -14.01 -23.76 3.32
N ASN A 39 -14.63 -24.93 3.22
CA ASN A 39 -14.22 -26.14 3.94
C ASN A 39 -14.09 -25.96 5.47
N ASN A 40 -14.96 -25.13 6.07
CA ASN A 40 -14.93 -24.75 7.50
C ASN A 40 -13.57 -24.23 8.01
N ASN A 41 -12.66 -23.80 7.12
CA ASN A 41 -11.35 -23.31 7.51
C ASN A 41 -11.37 -21.78 7.69
N LEU A 42 -11.72 -21.35 8.91
CA LEU A 42 -11.79 -19.93 9.27
C LEU A 42 -10.41 -19.28 9.31
N ASP A 43 -9.41 -19.95 9.87
CA ASP A 43 -8.07 -19.40 10.04
C ASP A 43 -7.42 -19.06 8.70
N GLN A 44 -7.57 -19.95 7.72
CA GLN A 44 -7.11 -19.68 6.36
C GLN A 44 -7.84 -18.48 5.74
N ALA A 45 -9.15 -18.36 5.96
CA ALA A 45 -9.93 -17.23 5.45
C ALA A 45 -9.50 -15.90 6.10
N LEU A 46 -9.22 -15.90 7.41
CA LEU A 46 -8.71 -14.75 8.15
C LEU A 46 -7.30 -14.36 7.70
N PHE A 47 -6.41 -15.32 7.49
CA PHE A 47 -5.07 -15.06 6.96
C PHE A 47 -5.14 -14.41 5.55
N LEU A 48 -6.02 -14.94 4.68
CA LEU A 48 -6.23 -14.35 3.35
C LEU A 48 -6.83 -12.95 3.44
N MET A 49 -7.76 -12.71 4.37
CA MET A 49 -8.33 -11.39 4.61
C MET A 49 -7.27 -10.41 5.10
N GLN A 50 -6.44 -10.80 6.07
CA GLN A 50 -5.33 -10.01 6.59
C GLN A 50 -4.31 -9.69 5.48
N ARG A 51 -3.92 -10.67 4.68
CA ARG A 51 -3.00 -10.46 3.56
C ARG A 51 -3.56 -9.44 2.56
N LYS A 52 -4.84 -9.57 2.17
CA LYS A 52 -5.51 -8.61 1.27
C LYS A 52 -5.62 -7.21 1.89
N MET A 53 -5.82 -7.13 3.20
CA MET A 53 -5.87 -5.89 3.99
C MET A 53 -4.51 -5.20 4.05
N GLN A 54 -3.44 -5.97 4.21
CA GLN A 54 -2.08 -5.45 4.23
C GLN A 54 -1.64 -4.96 2.85
N SER A 55 -1.89 -5.76 1.81
CA SER A 55 -1.50 -5.42 0.44
C SER A 55 -2.25 -4.21 -0.11
N SER A 56 -3.52 -4.02 0.27
CA SER A 56 -4.30 -2.82 -0.11
C SER A 56 -3.83 -1.56 0.61
N GLY A 57 -3.00 -1.70 1.65
CA GLY A 57 -2.51 -0.59 2.47
C GLY A 57 -3.53 -0.05 3.47
N ILE A 58 -4.74 -0.61 3.54
CA ILE A 58 -5.80 -0.13 4.44
C ILE A 58 -5.41 -0.27 5.91
N GLU A 59 -4.68 -1.33 6.29
CA GLU A 59 -4.16 -1.51 7.65
C GLU A 59 -3.33 -0.30 8.10
N ARG A 60 -2.53 0.25 7.17
CA ARG A 60 -1.67 1.40 7.46
C ARG A 60 -2.46 2.67 7.57
N LEU A 61 -3.52 2.83 6.77
CA LEU A 61 -4.41 3.99 6.87
C LEU A 61 -5.12 4.00 8.22
N ILE A 62 -5.66 2.85 8.65
CA ILE A 62 -6.31 2.69 9.95
C ILE A 62 -5.32 2.94 11.10
N LYS A 63 -4.14 2.30 11.08
CA LYS A 63 -3.14 2.48 12.16
C LYS A 63 -2.52 3.88 12.22
N ARG A 64 -2.48 4.60 11.09
CA ARG A 64 -1.92 5.97 11.01
C ARG A 64 -3.00 7.03 11.20
N GLU A 65 -4.24 6.64 11.44
CA GLU A 65 -5.32 7.57 11.71
C GLU A 65 -4.92 8.50 12.86
N GLN A 66 -4.97 9.81 12.60
CA GLN A 66 -4.51 10.81 13.55
C GLN A 66 -5.60 11.00 14.60
N LEU A 67 -5.38 10.45 15.80
CA LEU A 67 -6.28 10.67 16.95
C LEU A 67 -6.23 12.13 17.43
N HIS A 68 -5.14 12.84 17.16
CA HIS A 68 -4.92 14.22 17.58
C HIS A 68 -4.39 15.07 16.42
N HIS A 69 -4.72 16.36 16.42
CA HIS A 69 -4.27 17.30 15.40
C HIS A 69 -2.76 17.54 15.49
N ILE A 70 -2.08 17.32 14.35
CA ILE A 70 -0.65 17.62 14.17
C ILE A 70 -0.51 18.86 13.30
N LYS A 71 0.26 19.85 13.75
CA LYS A 71 0.52 21.09 13.00
C LYS A 71 1.37 20.82 11.76
N ASN A 72 1.32 21.74 10.78
CA ASN A 72 2.01 21.56 9.49
C ASN A 72 3.55 21.48 9.62
N SER A 73 4.15 22.21 10.57
CA SER A 73 5.60 22.14 10.85
C SER A 73 6.01 20.73 11.27
N GLU A 74 5.25 20.10 12.16
CA GLU A 74 5.50 18.75 12.66
C GLU A 74 5.26 17.70 11.57
N LYS A 75 4.20 17.86 10.75
CA LYS A 75 3.97 17.00 9.57
C LYS A 75 5.20 16.95 8.65
N ARG A 76 5.83 18.10 8.38
CA ARG A 76 7.05 18.18 7.56
C ARG A 76 8.23 17.42 8.18
N VAL A 77 8.42 17.55 9.49
CA VAL A 77 9.48 16.85 10.23
C VAL A 77 9.25 15.33 10.19
N LEU A 78 8.01 14.88 10.40
CA LEU A 78 7.65 13.46 10.35
C LEU A 78 7.89 12.87 8.96
N ALA A 79 7.46 13.58 7.90
CA ALA A 79 7.69 13.15 6.52
C ALA A 79 9.20 13.00 6.21
N ARG A 80 10.02 13.97 6.65
CA ARG A 80 11.49 13.90 6.49
C ARG A 80 12.09 12.70 7.23
N LYS A 81 11.69 12.45 8.48
CA LYS A 81 12.16 11.28 9.26
C LYS A 81 11.73 9.94 8.65
N ILE A 82 10.57 9.88 8.01
CA ILE A 82 10.11 8.68 7.28
C ILE A 82 10.97 8.46 6.04
N LEU A 83 11.23 9.51 5.26
CA LEU A 83 12.06 9.44 4.06
C LEU A 83 13.48 8.98 4.39
N GLU A 84 14.10 9.56 5.43
CA GLU A 84 15.45 9.19 5.85
C GLU A 84 15.53 7.72 6.29
N ARG A 85 14.56 7.24 7.08
CA ARG A 85 14.48 5.82 7.44
C ARG A 85 14.36 4.92 6.22
N LYS A 86 13.57 5.32 5.22
CA LYS A 86 13.41 4.57 3.96
C LYS A 86 14.75 4.49 3.22
N ILE A 87 15.45 5.60 3.06
CA ILE A 87 16.76 5.65 2.38
C ILE A 87 17.78 4.77 3.10
N ARG A 88 17.88 4.88 4.44
CA ARG A 88 18.82 4.07 5.24
C ARG A 88 18.56 2.57 5.11
N SER A 89 17.29 2.16 5.12
CA SER A 89 16.90 0.75 4.95
C SER A 89 17.27 0.23 3.55
N GLN A 90 17.01 1.01 2.50
CA GLN A 90 17.39 0.66 1.13
C GLN A 90 18.90 0.53 0.97
N GLU A 91 19.66 1.47 1.51
CA GLU A 91 21.11 1.44 1.41
C GLU A 91 21.68 0.20 2.12
N LEU A 92 21.13 -0.14 3.29
CA LEU A 92 21.49 -1.37 4.00
C LEU A 92 21.15 -2.62 3.18
N ALA A 93 19.94 -2.69 2.61
CA ALA A 93 19.51 -3.82 1.78
C ALA A 93 20.44 -4.02 0.56
N ARG A 94 20.83 -2.93 -0.12
CA ARG A 94 21.80 -2.97 -1.23
C ARG A 94 23.17 -3.47 -0.78
N LYS A 95 23.66 -3.01 0.38
CA LYS A 95 24.92 -3.50 0.95
C LYS A 95 24.86 -5.00 1.24
N LEU A 96 23.79 -5.47 1.88
CA LEU A 96 23.58 -6.88 2.17
C LEU A 96 23.47 -7.73 0.89
N LYS A 97 22.72 -7.25 -0.13
CA LYS A 97 22.64 -7.89 -1.45
C LYS A 97 24.04 -8.05 -2.06
N SER A 98 24.86 -7.00 -2.02
CA SER A 98 26.22 -7.05 -2.56
C SER A 98 27.13 -8.04 -1.83
N ILE A 99 27.00 -8.16 -0.50
CA ILE A 99 27.75 -9.12 0.32
C ILE A 99 27.30 -10.55 0.01
N LEU A 100 25.99 -10.78 -0.06
CA LEU A 100 25.42 -12.10 -0.34
C LEU A 100 25.80 -12.59 -1.74
N ILE A 101 25.73 -11.73 -2.76
CA ILE A 101 26.18 -12.07 -4.13
C ILE A 101 27.66 -12.42 -4.13
N LYS A 102 28.51 -11.64 -3.44
CA LYS A 102 29.95 -11.92 -3.34
C LYS A 102 30.21 -13.28 -2.69
N LYS A 103 29.52 -13.61 -1.59
CA LYS A 103 29.65 -14.90 -0.89
C LYS A 103 29.21 -16.09 -1.76
N VAL A 104 28.06 -15.97 -2.44
CA VAL A 104 27.55 -17.09 -3.25
C VAL A 104 28.42 -17.34 -4.49
N ARG A 105 28.93 -16.27 -5.13
CA ARG A 105 29.87 -16.41 -6.26
C ARG A 105 31.15 -17.16 -5.90
N THR A 106 31.60 -17.08 -4.65
CA THR A 106 32.81 -17.78 -4.19
C THR A 106 32.54 -19.21 -3.75
N GLU A 107 31.31 -19.56 -3.38
CA GLU A 107 30.97 -20.84 -2.76
C GLU A 107 30.18 -21.80 -3.68
N VAL A 108 29.41 -21.30 -4.65
CA VAL A 108 28.57 -22.14 -5.52
C VAL A 108 28.60 -21.64 -6.96
N GLY A 109 28.82 -22.57 -7.92
CA GLY A 109 28.84 -22.29 -9.35
C GLY A 109 27.60 -21.57 -9.88
N HIS A 110 27.78 -20.85 -10.99
CA HIS A 110 26.93 -19.82 -11.62
C HIS A 110 25.40 -20.04 -11.72
N SER A 111 24.87 -21.23 -11.43
CA SER A 111 23.44 -21.57 -11.56
C SER A 111 22.57 -21.10 -10.39
N VAL A 112 23.11 -20.83 -9.19
CA VAL A 112 22.34 -20.30 -8.05
C VAL A 112 22.34 -18.77 -7.94
N SER A 113 23.27 -18.08 -8.59
CA SER A 113 23.30 -16.60 -8.54
C SER A 113 22.04 -15.99 -9.17
N CYS A 114 21.53 -16.58 -10.25
CA CYS A 114 20.30 -16.15 -10.92
C CYS A 114 19.05 -16.38 -10.05
N LEU A 115 19.01 -17.42 -9.21
CA LEU A 115 17.91 -17.64 -8.27
C LEU A 115 17.91 -16.62 -7.11
N ILE A 116 19.08 -16.21 -6.64
CA ILE A 116 19.21 -15.19 -5.58
C ILE A 116 18.82 -13.81 -6.09
N ASP A 117 19.17 -13.46 -7.33
CA ASP A 117 18.74 -12.20 -7.94
C ASP A 117 17.20 -12.11 -8.05
N ILE A 118 16.53 -13.22 -8.36
CA ILE A 118 15.06 -13.32 -8.40
C ILE A 118 14.43 -13.25 -6.99
N ILE A 119 14.98 -13.96 -6.01
CA ILE A 119 14.42 -13.98 -4.64
C ILE A 119 14.54 -12.60 -3.98
N ILE A 120 15.66 -11.90 -4.16
CA ILE A 120 15.87 -10.58 -3.54
C ILE A 120 15.05 -9.49 -4.25
N GLU A 121 14.83 -9.54 -5.56
CA GLU A 121 13.93 -8.58 -6.24
C GLU A 121 12.48 -8.70 -5.78
N VAL A 122 11.99 -9.93 -5.58
CA VAL A 122 10.61 -10.17 -5.10
C VAL A 122 10.43 -9.65 -3.67
N GLU A 123 11.46 -9.74 -2.83
CA GLU A 123 11.42 -9.26 -1.44
C GLU A 123 11.70 -7.75 -1.30
N GLU A 124 12.52 -7.15 -2.18
CA GLU A 124 12.67 -5.69 -2.26
C GLU A 124 11.33 -5.03 -2.61
N VAL A 125 10.55 -5.59 -3.53
CA VAL A 125 9.19 -5.10 -3.83
C VAL A 125 8.27 -5.26 -2.62
N ALA A 126 8.37 -6.37 -1.87
CA ALA A 126 7.53 -6.60 -0.69
C ALA A 126 7.82 -5.61 0.45
N ILE A 127 9.09 -5.29 0.71
CA ILE A 127 9.50 -4.25 1.67
C ILE A 127 9.10 -2.85 1.16
N PHE A 128 9.04 -2.64 -0.17
CA PHE A 128 8.71 -1.36 -0.79
C PHE A 128 7.24 -1.06 -1.07
N THR A 129 6.34 -2.04 -0.99
CA THR A 129 4.89 -1.70 -1.01
C THR A 129 4.50 -0.81 0.17
N HIS A 130 5.39 -0.55 1.14
CA HIS A 130 5.35 0.59 2.08
C HIS A 130 5.54 1.98 1.42
N SER A 131 5.13 2.14 0.16
CA SER A 131 4.98 3.44 -0.47
C SER A 131 3.82 4.21 0.20
N PRO A 132 4.00 5.50 0.56
CA PRO A 132 2.89 6.31 1.03
C PRO A 132 1.90 6.48 -0.14
N ALA A 133 0.63 6.15 0.10
CA ALA A 133 -0.44 6.52 -0.81
C ALA A 133 -0.34 8.04 -1.08
N ARG A 134 -0.36 8.40 -2.37
CA ARG A 134 -0.54 9.78 -2.84
C ARG A 134 -1.90 10.29 -2.40
#